data_AF-A0A353U044-F1
#
_entry.id   AF-A0A353U044-F1
#
_cell.length_a   1.000
_cell.length_b   1.000
_cell.length_c   1.000
_cell.angle_alpha   90.00
_cell.angle_beta   90.00
_cell.angle_gamma   90.00
#
_symmetry.space_group_name_H-M   'P 1'
#
loop_
_entity.id
_entity.type
_entity.pdbx_description
1 polymer ?
#
loop_
_entity_poly.entity_id
_entity_poly.type
_entity_poly.pdbx_seq_one_letter_code
_entity_poly.pdbx_strand_id
1 'polypeptide(L)'
;MNKRKATQIIRGQHAIDGAGVHLRRVLGTNNIADFDPFLMLDGFDSSNPKDYLKGFPWHPHRGIETITYLVKGKIEHGDSLGNKGVIRDLECQWMTAGSGIIHQEMP
;
A
#
# COMPACT_ATOMS: atom_id res chain seq x y z
N MET A 1 12.77 -0.15 31.19
CA MET A 1 12.38 0.21 29.80
C MET A 1 12.01 1.69 29.79
N ASN A 2 12.66 2.51 28.97
CA ASN A 2 12.30 3.93 28.84
C ASN A 2 10.98 4.05 28.08
N LYS A 3 10.06 4.89 28.57
CA LYS A 3 8.80 5.18 27.87
C LYS A 3 9.09 6.02 26.64
N ARG A 4 8.66 5.55 25.46
CA ARG A 4 8.67 6.36 24.23
C ARG A 4 7.66 7.48 24.37
N LYS A 5 8.01 8.70 23.93
CA LYS A 5 7.11 9.85 23.83
C LYS A 5 6.84 10.11 22.36
N ALA A 6 5.59 10.38 21.99
CA ALA A 6 5.27 10.84 20.65
C ALA A 6 5.93 12.20 20.42
N THR A 7 6.74 12.32 19.38
CA THR A 7 7.43 13.57 18.99
C THR A 7 6.64 14.33 17.93
N GLN A 8 5.82 13.61 17.15
CA GLN A 8 4.98 14.16 16.10
C GLN A 8 3.69 13.35 15.92
N ILE A 9 2.63 14.02 15.47
CA ILE A 9 1.36 13.41 15.07
C ILE A 9 1.09 13.81 13.63
N ILE A 10 1.00 12.84 12.73
CA ILE A 10 0.74 13.05 11.31
C ILE A 10 -0.66 12.56 10.98
N ARG A 11 -1.44 13.41 10.31
CA ARG A 11 -2.75 13.03 9.78
C ARG A 11 -2.64 12.79 8.28
N GLY A 12 -3.12 11.62 7.83
CA GLY A 12 -3.14 11.28 6.42
C GLY A 12 -4.01 12.23 5.59
N GLN A 13 -3.53 12.57 4.40
CA GLN A 13 -4.18 13.46 3.45
C GLN A 13 -4.91 12.66 2.37
N HIS A 14 -6.00 13.21 1.84
CA HIS A 14 -6.68 12.61 0.69
C HIS A 14 -5.76 12.62 -0.54
N ALA A 15 -5.67 11.49 -1.21
CA ALA A 15 -4.95 11.36 -2.47
C ALA A 15 -5.67 10.38 -3.41
N ILE A 16 -5.22 10.37 -4.66
CA ILE A 16 -5.71 9.48 -5.71
C ILE A 16 -4.49 8.80 -6.34
N ASP A 17 -4.55 7.49 -6.53
CA ASP A 17 -3.47 6.69 -7.13
C ASP A 17 -4.03 5.51 -7.96
N GLY A 18 -3.17 4.70 -8.56
CA GLY A 18 -3.57 3.56 -9.39
C GLY A 18 -4.49 4.00 -10.54
N ALA A 19 -5.58 3.25 -10.77
CA ALA A 19 -6.57 3.60 -11.78
C ALA A 19 -7.67 4.56 -11.28
N GLY A 20 -7.30 5.50 -10.39
CA GLY A 20 -8.22 6.47 -9.80
C GLY A 20 -8.76 6.03 -8.43
N VAL A 21 -7.97 5.25 -7.69
CA VAL A 21 -8.29 4.77 -6.34
C VAL A 21 -8.13 5.92 -5.35
N HIS A 22 -9.17 6.19 -4.54
CA HIS A 22 -9.09 7.15 -3.45
C HIS A 22 -8.48 6.49 -2.22
N LEU A 23 -7.52 7.19 -1.60
CA LEU A 23 -6.80 6.71 -0.43
C LEU A 23 -6.45 7.86 0.53
N ARG A 24 -5.96 7.50 1.72
CA ARG A 24 -5.36 8.42 2.68
C ARG A 24 -3.86 8.19 2.75
N ARG A 25 -3.07 9.12 2.21
CA ARG A 25 -1.60 9.07 2.30
C ARG A 25 -1.11 9.62 3.62
N VAL A 26 -0.56 8.74 4.46
CA VAL A 26 -0.03 9.08 5.80
C VAL A 26 1.44 9.45 5.70
N LEU A 27 2.25 8.59 5.08
CA LEU A 27 3.66 8.84 4.81
C LEU A 27 3.89 8.95 3.31
N GLY A 28 4.64 9.97 2.90
CA GLY A 28 4.98 10.23 1.51
C GLY A 28 5.97 11.38 1.38
N THR A 29 6.17 11.89 0.17
CA THR A 29 7.27 12.81 -0.18
C THR A 29 7.51 13.97 0.81
N ASN A 30 6.45 14.52 1.42
CA ASN A 30 6.54 15.70 2.28
C ASN A 30 7.02 15.42 3.71
N ASN A 31 6.93 14.19 4.20
CA ASN A 31 7.25 13.84 5.59
C ASN A 31 8.14 12.61 5.73
N ILE A 32 8.49 11.93 4.63
CA ILE A 32 9.11 10.61 4.69
C ILE A 32 10.52 10.58 5.25
N ALA A 33 11.27 11.70 5.15
CA ALA A 33 12.65 11.77 5.61
C ALA A 33 12.82 11.45 7.10
N ASP A 34 11.81 11.73 7.92
CA ASP A 34 11.83 11.44 9.36
C ASP A 34 11.48 9.96 9.69
N PHE A 35 11.13 9.17 8.68
CA PHE A 35 10.58 7.81 8.84
C PHE A 35 11.36 6.72 8.10
N ASP A 36 12.63 6.96 7.75
CA ASP A 36 13.55 5.91 7.28
C ASP A 36 13.47 4.69 8.23
N PRO A 37 13.17 3.46 7.75
CA PRO A 37 13.20 2.97 6.36
C PRO A 37 11.87 2.90 5.60
N PHE A 38 10.80 3.49 6.13
CA PHE A 38 9.53 3.55 5.42
C PHE A 38 9.60 4.58 4.29
N LEU A 39 9.02 4.24 3.13
CA LEU A 39 8.99 5.12 1.94
C LEU A 39 7.59 5.65 1.62
N MET A 40 6.56 4.94 2.05
CA MET A 40 5.15 5.30 1.86
C MET A 40 4.28 4.54 2.87
N LEU A 41 3.16 5.15 3.25
CA LEU A 41 2.09 4.47 3.98
C LEU A 41 0.76 5.05 3.55
N ASP A 42 -0.05 4.22 2.90
CA ASP A 42 -1.39 4.57 2.42
C ASP A 42 -2.46 3.75 3.16
N GLY A 43 -3.56 4.40 3.51
CA GLY A 43 -4.75 3.78 4.09
C GLY A 43 -5.91 3.77 3.10
N PHE A 44 -6.54 2.62 2.94
CA PHE A 44 -7.70 2.41 2.06
C PHE A 44 -8.93 2.12 2.92
N ASP A 45 -9.81 3.10 3.09
CA ASP A 45 -10.93 3.05 4.03
C ASP A 45 -12.29 3.41 3.38
N SER A 46 -12.35 3.57 2.05
CA SER A 46 -13.59 3.91 1.36
C SER A 46 -14.59 2.74 1.37
N SER A 47 -15.84 3.06 1.70
CA SER A 47 -16.98 2.15 1.58
C SER A 47 -17.70 2.28 0.23
N ASN A 48 -17.33 3.25 -0.61
CA ASN A 48 -17.92 3.44 -1.94
C ASN A 48 -17.09 2.67 -2.99
N PRO A 49 -17.65 1.63 -3.63
CA PRO A 49 -16.91 0.81 -4.60
C PRO A 49 -16.35 1.60 -5.79
N LYS A 50 -16.98 2.72 -6.18
CA LYS A 50 -16.47 3.56 -7.28
C LYS A 50 -15.09 4.15 -6.99
N ASP A 51 -14.74 4.26 -5.72
CA ASP A 51 -13.50 4.86 -5.26
C ASP A 51 -12.33 3.87 -5.26
N TYR A 52 -12.56 2.55 -5.40
CA TYR A 52 -11.48 1.56 -5.29
C TYR A 52 -11.53 0.41 -6.30
N LEU A 53 -12.69 0.06 -6.88
CA LEU A 53 -12.83 -1.13 -7.74
C LEU A 53 -11.90 -1.17 -8.96
N LYS A 54 -11.42 0.00 -9.42
CA LYS A 54 -10.46 0.06 -10.53
C LYS A 54 -9.06 -0.41 -10.13
N GLY A 55 -8.77 -0.49 -8.83
CA GLY A 55 -7.55 -1.06 -8.28
C GLY A 55 -6.26 -0.41 -8.76
N PHE A 56 -5.20 -1.19 -8.63
CA PHE A 56 -3.86 -0.89 -9.14
C PHE A 56 -3.56 -1.89 -10.27
N PRO A 57 -3.84 -1.53 -11.53
CA PRO A 57 -3.50 -2.39 -12.67
C PRO A 57 -1.98 -2.56 -12.77
N TRP A 58 -1.53 -3.40 -13.70
CA TRP A 58 -0.11 -3.70 -13.92
C TRP A 58 0.81 -2.46 -13.85
N HIS A 59 1.67 -2.41 -12.83
CA HIS A 59 2.61 -1.32 -12.58
C HIS A 59 3.95 -1.85 -12.00
N PRO A 60 5.07 -1.12 -12.17
CA PRO A 60 6.38 -1.58 -11.74
C PRO A 60 6.75 -1.13 -10.32
N HIS A 61 7.57 -1.96 -9.64
CA HIS A 61 8.38 -1.55 -8.49
C HIS A 61 9.82 -2.04 -8.64
N ARG A 62 10.78 -1.32 -8.05
CA ARG A 62 12.21 -1.67 -8.00
C ARG A 62 12.84 -1.07 -6.74
N GLY A 63 13.72 -1.82 -6.09
CA GLY A 63 14.53 -1.35 -4.96
C GLY A 63 13.79 -1.18 -3.64
N ILE A 64 12.55 -1.68 -3.56
CA ILE A 64 11.68 -1.55 -2.40
C ILE A 64 10.99 -2.89 -2.08
N GLU A 65 10.34 -2.93 -0.93
CA GLU A 65 9.37 -3.95 -0.58
C GLU A 65 8.00 -3.29 -0.40
N THR A 66 6.94 -3.98 -0.80
CA THR A 66 5.57 -3.57 -0.52
C THR A 66 4.96 -4.54 0.48
N ILE A 67 4.23 -4.00 1.45
CA ILE A 67 3.54 -4.78 2.48
C ILE A 67 2.07 -4.36 2.46
N THR A 68 1.21 -5.29 2.06
CA THR A 68 -0.25 -5.10 2.03
C THR A 68 -0.85 -5.91 3.17
N TYR A 69 -1.50 -5.23 4.12
CA TYR A 69 -2.28 -5.85 5.18
C TYR A 69 -3.76 -5.48 5.01
N LEU A 70 -4.60 -6.49 4.80
CA LEU A 70 -6.00 -6.27 4.48
C LEU A 70 -6.86 -6.42 5.74
N VAL A 71 -7.44 -5.32 6.23
CA VAL A 71 -8.34 -5.38 7.41
C VAL A 71 -9.64 -6.11 7.06
N LYS A 72 -10.22 -5.82 5.90
CA LYS A 72 -11.46 -6.41 5.43
C LYS A 72 -11.59 -6.30 3.91
N GLY A 73 -12.07 -7.35 3.26
CA GLY A 73 -12.32 -7.42 1.84
C GLY A 73 -11.55 -8.55 1.17
N LYS A 74 -11.26 -8.35 -0.11
CA LYS A 74 -10.47 -9.26 -0.92
C LYS A 74 -9.59 -8.41 -1.84
N ILE A 75 -8.34 -8.83 -2.06
CA ILE A 75 -7.46 -8.28 -3.08
C ILE A 75 -6.84 -9.45 -3.85
N GLU A 76 -7.03 -9.47 -5.16
CA GLU A 76 -6.34 -10.35 -6.10
C GLU A 76 -5.02 -9.71 -6.51
N HIS A 77 -3.93 -10.46 -6.34
CA HIS A 77 -2.59 -10.09 -6.76
C HIS A 77 -2.13 -10.98 -7.91
N GLY A 78 -1.41 -10.39 -8.87
CA GLY A 78 -0.63 -11.11 -9.86
C GLY A 78 0.65 -10.39 -10.21
N ASP A 79 1.74 -11.12 -10.47
CA ASP A 79 3.05 -10.54 -10.80
C ASP A 79 3.66 -11.09 -12.11
N SER A 80 4.74 -10.43 -12.55
CA SER A 80 5.51 -10.77 -13.75
C SER A 80 6.30 -12.07 -13.65
N LEU A 81 6.42 -12.67 -12.47
CA LEU A 81 7.01 -14.00 -12.28
C LEU A 81 5.97 -15.11 -12.42
N GLY A 82 4.70 -14.75 -12.61
CA GLY A 82 3.58 -15.67 -12.74
C GLY A 82 2.94 -16.05 -11.40
N ASN A 83 3.38 -15.43 -10.29
CA ASN A 83 2.73 -15.66 -9.00
C ASN A 83 1.34 -15.03 -9.01
N LYS A 84 0.42 -15.69 -8.30
CA LYS A 84 -0.94 -15.21 -8.08
C LYS A 84 -1.33 -15.47 -6.63
N GLY A 85 -2.06 -14.54 -6.05
CA GLY A 85 -2.51 -14.64 -4.66
C GLY A 85 -3.82 -13.93 -4.46
N VAL A 86 -4.53 -14.31 -3.41
CA VAL A 86 -5.70 -13.58 -2.92
C VAL A 86 -5.45 -13.27 -1.46
N ILE A 87 -5.37 -11.98 -1.14
CA ILE A 87 -5.30 -11.47 0.23
C ILE A 87 -6.74 -11.30 0.72
N ARG A 88 -7.07 -11.90 1.86
CA ARG A 88 -8.37 -11.82 2.53
C ARG A 88 -8.27 -11.07 3.85
N ASP A 89 -9.40 -10.95 4.55
CA ASP A 89 -9.49 -10.40 5.90
C ASP A 89 -8.34 -10.90 6.80
N LEU A 90 -7.60 -9.94 7.34
CA LEU A 90 -6.48 -10.09 8.28
C LEU A 90 -5.27 -10.84 7.71
N GLU A 91 -5.20 -11.03 6.38
CA GLU A 91 -4.03 -11.56 5.71
C GLU A 91 -3.03 -10.46 5.34
N CYS A 92 -1.78 -10.88 5.16
CA CYS A 92 -0.66 -10.03 4.79
C CYS A 92 0.04 -10.59 3.56
N GLN A 93 0.36 -9.72 2.61
CA GLN A 93 1.34 -10.00 1.56
C GLN A 93 2.56 -9.12 1.78
N TRP A 94 3.74 -9.73 1.72
CA TRP A 94 5.02 -9.04 1.69
C TRP A 94 5.72 -9.39 0.38
N MET A 95 5.89 -8.40 -0.49
CA MET A 95 6.53 -8.57 -1.80
C MET A 95 7.87 -7.81 -1.84
N THR A 96 8.96 -8.54 -2.03
CA THR A 96 10.30 -7.98 -2.24
C THR A 96 10.52 -7.75 -3.73
N ALA A 97 10.44 -6.50 -4.21
CA ALA A 97 10.58 -6.22 -5.65
C ALA A 97 12.03 -6.38 -6.15
N GLY A 98 13.03 -6.14 -5.29
CA GLY A 98 14.44 -6.31 -5.62
C GLY A 98 14.86 -5.54 -6.89
N SER A 99 15.40 -6.26 -7.87
CA SER A 99 15.83 -5.68 -9.16
C SER A 99 14.68 -5.24 -10.07
N GLY A 100 13.44 -5.65 -9.78
CA GLY A 100 12.26 -5.23 -10.50
C GLY A 100 11.14 -6.28 -10.48
N ILE A 101 9.90 -5.82 -10.28
CA ILE A 101 8.68 -6.61 -10.46
C ILE A 101 7.63 -5.74 -11.16
N ILE A 102 6.82 -6.32 -12.04
CA ILE A 102 5.59 -5.69 -12.53
C ILE A 102 4.45 -6.49 -11.92
N HIS A 103 3.51 -5.83 -11.25
CA HIS A 103 2.41 -6.49 -10.54
C HIS A 103 1.12 -5.69 -10.62
N GLN A 104 0.01 -6.32 -10.26
CA GLN A 104 -1.30 -5.70 -10.13
C GLN A 104 -1.96 -6.13 -8.82
N GLU A 105 -2.81 -5.26 -8.28
CA GLU A 105 -3.59 -5.47 -7.06
C GLU A 105 -5.03 -4.99 -7.31
N MET A 106 -5.96 -5.94 -7.42
CA MET A 106 -7.35 -5.68 -7.82
C MET A 106 -8.31 -6.13 -6.70
N PRO A 107 -9.33 -5.33 -6.32
CA PRO A 107 -10.34 -5.73 -5.33
C PRO A 107 -11.20 -6.94 -5.75
#